data_AF-A0A945V1E9-F1
#
_entry.id   AF-A0A945V1E9-F1
#
_cell.length_a   1.000
_cell.length_b   1.000
_cell.length_c   1.000
_cell.angle_alpha   90.00
_cell.angle_beta   90.00
_cell.angle_gamma   90.00
#
_symmetry.space_group_name_H-M   'P 1'
#
loop_
_entity.id
_entity.type
_entity.pdbx_description
1 polymer ?
#
loop_
_entity_poly.entity_id
_entity_poly.type
_entity_poly.pdbx_seq_one_letter_code
_entity_poly.pdbx_strand_id
1 'polypeptide(L)'
;MLNRLNIFFLKYFRRHQFVFLIGISVMLVVDFFLLEDWATFWPMISWSMVFSVHFMIFRSQNVSDEWLEEKMIFDVYRPWDYGHIDQIKRNPFGKSIYRTEQGKLNKDASKNQHVDKK
;
A
#
# COMPACT_ATOMS: atom_id res chain seq x y z
N MET A 1 -16.06 14.23 12.16
CA MET A 1 -16.91 14.18 10.95
C MET A 1 -16.43 13.13 9.95
N LEU A 2 -15.12 13.02 9.66
CA LEU A 2 -14.53 11.99 8.77
C LEU A 2 -14.90 10.54 9.11
N ASN A 3 -14.91 10.15 10.40
CA ASN A 3 -15.26 8.78 10.79
C ASN A 3 -16.68 8.34 10.39
N ARG A 4 -17.66 9.24 10.41
CA ARG A 4 -19.04 8.89 10.04
C ARG A 4 -19.19 8.70 8.52
N LEU A 5 -18.49 9.52 7.73
CA LEU A 5 -18.44 9.38 6.28
C LEU A 5 -17.74 8.08 5.86
N ASN A 6 -16.58 7.76 6.45
CA ASN A 6 -15.88 6.51 6.17
C ASN A 6 -16.74 5.27 6.45
N ILE A 7 -17.39 5.20 7.62
CA ILE A 7 -18.27 4.07 7.96
C ILE A 7 -19.46 3.97 6.99
N PHE A 8 -20.00 5.11 6.57
CA PHE A 8 -21.07 5.15 5.57
C PHE A 8 -20.59 4.63 4.21
N PHE A 9 -19.47 5.13 3.69
CA PHE A 9 -18.89 4.65 2.43
C PHE A 9 -18.57 3.15 2.49
N LEU A 10 -17.99 2.66 3.59
CA LEU A 10 -17.66 1.25 3.76
C LEU A 10 -18.91 0.36 3.76
N LYS A 11 -19.98 0.78 4.43
CA LYS A 11 -21.23 0.02 4.54
C LYS A 11 -21.99 -0.06 3.21
N TYR A 12 -21.98 1.01 2.43
CA TYR A 12 -22.68 1.07 1.15
C TYR A 12 -21.87 0.52 -0.02
N PHE A 13 -20.57 0.27 0.17
CA PHE A 13 -19.70 -0.23 -0.90
C PHE A 13 -20.18 -1.55 -1.51
N ARG A 14 -20.54 -2.54 -0.69
CA ARG A 14 -21.07 -3.83 -1.21
C ARG A 14 -22.30 -3.63 -2.09
N ARG A 15 -23.22 -2.76 -1.65
CA ARG A 15 -24.43 -2.42 -2.44
C ARG A 15 -24.05 -1.72 -3.74
N HIS A 16 -23.08 -0.81 -3.68
CA HIS A 16 -22.58 -0.09 -4.85
C HIS A 16 -21.94 -1.05 -5.88
N GLN A 17 -21.18 -2.06 -5.44
CA GLN A 17 -20.64 -3.11 -6.31
C GLN A 17 -21.76 -3.89 -7.03
N PHE A 18 -22.81 -4.29 -6.29
CA PHE A 18 -23.95 -4.97 -6.91
C PHE A 18 -24.68 -4.07 -7.92
N VAL A 19 -24.90 -2.79 -7.60
CA VAL A 19 -25.53 -1.83 -8.52
C VAL A 19 -24.69 -1.65 -9.79
N PHE A 20 -23.37 -1.55 -9.66
CA PHE A 20 -22.47 -1.45 -10.80
C PHE A 20 -22.52 -2.69 -11.68
N LEU A 21 -22.42 -3.89 -11.09
CA LEU A 21 -22.48 -5.15 -11.86
C LEU A 21 -23.82 -5.32 -12.57
N ILE A 22 -24.94 -5.10 -11.85
CA ILE A 22 -26.28 -5.19 -12.44
C ILE A 22 -26.42 -4.14 -13.56
N GLY A 23 -25.97 -2.92 -13.33
CA GLY A 23 -26.05 -1.85 -14.32
C GLY A 23 -25.28 -2.14 -15.60
N ILE A 24 -24.03 -2.60 -15.49
CA ILE A 24 -23.22 -3.01 -16.65
C ILE A 24 -23.85 -4.22 -17.34
N SER A 25 -24.33 -5.22 -16.59
CA SER A 25 -25.01 -6.39 -17.19
C SER A 25 -26.27 -5.98 -17.95
N VAL A 26 -27.09 -5.07 -17.40
CA VAL A 26 -28.29 -4.57 -18.07
C VAL A 26 -27.91 -3.78 -19.32
N MET A 27 -26.91 -2.91 -19.25
CA MET A 27 -26.42 -2.16 -20.42
C MET A 27 -25.93 -3.11 -21.53
N LEU A 28 -25.16 -4.15 -21.19
CA LEU A 28 -24.71 -5.16 -22.14
C LEU A 28 -25.88 -5.92 -22.80
N VAL A 29 -26.89 -6.31 -22.03
CA VAL A 29 -28.08 -7.00 -22.56
C VAL A 29 -28.86 -6.07 -23.49
N VAL A 30 -29.07 -4.82 -23.08
CA VAL A 30 -29.77 -3.82 -23.90
C VAL A 30 -29.00 -3.54 -25.20
N ASP A 31 -27.68 -3.39 -25.12
CA ASP A 31 -26.83 -3.17 -26.28
C ASP A 31 -26.89 -4.35 -27.25
N PHE A 32 -26.85 -5.58 -26.72
CA PHE A 32 -26.86 -6.78 -27.56
C PHE A 32 -28.19 -7.02 -28.29
N PHE A 33 -29.32 -6.66 -27.68
CA PHE A 33 -30.65 -6.99 -28.23
C PHE A 33 -31.40 -5.81 -28.85
N LEU A 34 -31.13 -4.57 -28.44
CA LEU A 34 -31.98 -3.40 -28.76
C LEU A 34 -31.23 -2.27 -29.48
N LEU A 35 -29.90 -2.22 -29.39
CA LEU A 35 -29.11 -1.14 -29.95
C LEU A 35 -28.13 -1.69 -30.99
N GLU A 36 -27.95 -0.95 -32.08
CA GLU A 36 -26.90 -1.20 -33.05
C GLU A 36 -25.70 -0.27 -32.74
N ASP A 37 -24.52 -0.57 -33.30
CA ASP A 37 -23.31 0.27 -33.21
C ASP A 37 -22.71 0.53 -31.82
N TRP A 38 -22.87 -0.39 -30.86
CA TRP A 38 -22.18 -0.32 -29.56
C TRP A 38 -22.48 0.99 -28.80
N ALA A 39 -23.71 1.50 -28.92
CA ALA A 39 -24.10 2.80 -28.37
C ALA A 39 -23.85 2.91 -26.85
N THR A 40 -23.94 1.80 -26.10
CA THR A 40 -23.70 1.79 -24.64
C THR A 40 -22.23 1.68 -24.25
N PHE A 41 -21.31 1.46 -25.19
CA PHE A 41 -19.88 1.27 -24.92
C PHE A 41 -19.28 2.45 -24.14
N TRP A 42 -19.51 3.69 -24.59
CA TRP A 42 -18.98 4.89 -23.96
C TRP A 42 -19.53 5.12 -22.54
N PRO A 43 -20.85 4.99 -22.30
CA PRO A 43 -21.39 4.95 -20.95
C PRO A 43 -20.75 3.89 -20.05
N MET A 44 -20.58 2.65 -20.54
CA MET A 44 -20.01 1.55 -19.76
C MET A 44 -18.54 1.82 -19.38
N ILE A 45 -17.72 2.31 -20.31
CA ILE A 45 -16.32 2.71 -20.06
C ILE A 45 -16.27 3.82 -19.01
N SER A 46 -17.05 4.88 -19.19
CA SER A 46 -17.04 6.05 -18.30
C SER A 46 -17.45 5.66 -16.89
N TRP A 47 -18.50 4.85 -16.77
CA TRP A 47 -18.97 4.35 -15.48
C TRP A 47 -17.94 3.43 -14.82
N SER A 48 -17.27 2.57 -15.59
CA SER A 48 -16.21 1.70 -15.10
C SER A 48 -15.00 2.46 -14.56
N MET A 49 -14.61 3.57 -15.20
CA MET A 49 -13.56 4.46 -14.69
C MET A 49 -13.96 5.09 -13.36
N VAL A 50 -15.16 5.65 -13.27
CA VAL A 50 -15.68 6.23 -12.01
C VAL A 50 -15.71 5.20 -10.90
N PHE A 51 -16.19 3.98 -11.20
CA PHE A 51 -16.21 2.88 -10.25
C PHE A 51 -14.80 2.47 -9.80
N SER A 52 -13.82 2.45 -10.70
CA SER A 52 -12.43 2.13 -10.37
C SER A 52 -11.80 3.16 -9.42
N VAL A 53 -12.05 4.45 -9.64
CA VAL A 53 -11.61 5.51 -8.72
C VAL A 53 -12.25 5.33 -7.34
N HIS A 54 -13.55 5.06 -7.30
CA HIS A 54 -14.25 4.78 -6.04
C HIS A 54 -13.68 3.54 -5.33
N PHE A 55 -13.37 2.49 -6.07
CA PHE A 55 -12.74 1.27 -5.55
C PHE A 55 -11.37 1.55 -4.95
N MET A 56 -10.53 2.33 -5.63
CA MET A 56 -9.19 2.71 -5.15
C MET A 56 -9.28 3.50 -3.83
N ILE A 57 -10.20 4.47 -3.74
CA ILE A 57 -10.43 5.26 -2.51
C ILE A 57 -10.91 4.36 -1.37
N PHE A 58 -11.85 3.45 -1.63
CA PHE A 58 -12.30 2.49 -0.62
C PHE A 58 -11.13 1.61 -0.15
N ARG A 59 -10.33 1.09 -1.08
CA ARG A 59 -9.23 0.18 -0.76
C ARG A 59 -8.14 0.84 0.07
N SER A 60 -7.84 2.11 -0.19
CA SER A 60 -6.86 2.88 0.58
C SER A 60 -7.35 3.20 2.00
N GLN A 61 -8.66 3.30 2.20
CA GLN A 61 -9.27 3.51 3.51
C GLN A 61 -9.45 2.20 4.31
N ASN A 62 -9.64 1.08 3.61
CA ASN A 62 -9.81 -0.25 4.21
C ASN A 62 -8.47 -0.96 4.44
N VAL A 63 -7.47 -0.22 4.92
CA VAL A 63 -6.18 -0.77 5.35
C VAL A 63 -6.34 -1.25 6.79
N SER A 64 -6.14 -2.55 7.01
CA SER A 64 -6.18 -3.15 8.35
C SER A 64 -4.87 -2.91 9.10
N ASP A 65 -4.96 -2.73 10.41
CA ASP A 65 -3.80 -2.52 11.28
C ASP A 65 -2.78 -3.68 11.18
N GLU A 66 -3.26 -4.92 11.02
CA GLU A 66 -2.41 -6.11 10.80
C GLU A 66 -1.61 -6.02 9.49
N TRP A 67 -2.23 -5.52 8.42
CA TRP A 67 -1.54 -5.29 7.14
C TRP A 67 -0.52 -4.18 7.27
N LEU A 68 -0.84 -3.14 8.05
CA LEU A 68 0.07 -2.03 8.32
C LEU A 68 1.30 -2.54 9.09
N GLU A 69 1.09 -3.33 10.14
CA GLU A 69 2.16 -3.88 10.98
C GLU A 69 3.10 -4.79 10.17
N GLU A 70 2.54 -5.70 9.37
CA GLU A 70 3.32 -6.54 8.46
C GLU A 70 4.13 -5.69 7.46
N LYS A 71 3.52 -4.66 6.87
CA LYS A 71 4.19 -3.83 5.87
C LYS A 71 5.27 -2.93 6.48
N MET A 72 5.03 -2.43 7.68
CA MET A 72 5.96 -1.55 8.39
C MET A 72 7.24 -2.29 8.78
N ILE A 73 7.13 -3.58 9.14
CA ILE A 73 8.27 -4.48 9.33
C ILE A 73 9.14 -4.47 8.05
N PHE A 74 8.58 -4.76 6.87
CA PHE A 74 9.34 -4.82 5.63
C PHE A 74 9.98 -3.49 5.22
N ASP A 75 9.28 -2.36 5.41
CA ASP A 75 9.80 -1.04 5.03
C ASP A 75 10.84 -0.49 6.01
N VAL A 76 10.85 -0.93 7.27
CA VAL A 76 11.91 -0.58 8.25
C VAL A 76 13.12 -1.49 8.12
N TYR A 77 12.93 -2.80 7.93
CA TYR A 77 14.04 -3.75 7.84
C TYR A 77 14.83 -3.63 6.53
N ARG A 78 14.20 -3.23 5.42
CA ARG A 78 14.90 -3.13 4.12
C ARG A 78 15.97 -2.02 4.09
N PRO A 79 15.70 -0.77 4.52
CA PRO A 79 16.75 0.26 4.66
C PRO A 79 17.81 -0.11 5.70
N TRP A 80 17.42 -0.82 6.77
CA TRP A 80 18.33 -1.30 7.80
C TRP A 80 19.33 -2.33 7.27
N ASP A 81 18.87 -3.27 6.43
CA ASP A 81 19.73 -4.24 5.75
C ASP A 81 20.70 -3.56 4.76
N TYR A 82 20.25 -2.55 4.01
CA TYR A 82 21.15 -1.80 3.12
C TYR A 82 22.26 -1.08 3.88
N GLY A 83 21.97 -0.50 5.05
CA GLY A 83 22.98 0.08 5.93
C GLY A 83 23.99 -0.95 6.44
N HIS A 84 23.53 -2.16 6.76
CA HIS A 84 24.40 -3.27 7.15
C HIS A 84 25.31 -3.75 6.02
N ILE A 85 24.76 -3.93 4.82
CA ILE A 85 25.51 -4.35 3.64
C ILE A 85 26.60 -3.32 3.29
N ASP A 86 26.30 -2.02 3.39
CA ASP A 86 27.31 -0.96 3.15
C ASP A 86 28.44 -1.01 4.20
N GLN A 87 28.13 -1.27 5.47
CA GLN A 87 29.13 -1.44 6.52
C GLN A 87 30.01 -2.68 6.30
N ILE A 88 29.42 -3.81 5.89
CA ILE A 88 30.16 -5.03 5.55
C ILE A 88 31.08 -4.78 4.34
N LYS A 89 30.61 -4.06 3.31
CA LYS A 89 31.46 -3.69 2.16
C LYS A 89 32.66 -2.83 2.56
N ARG A 90 32.49 -1.90 3.50
CA ARG A 90 33.56 -1.01 3.98
C ARG A 90 34.52 -1.69 4.96
N ASN A 91 34.03 -2.63 5.77
CA ASN A 91 34.84 -3.37 6.73
C ASN A 91 34.35 -4.83 6.85
N PRO A 92 34.77 -5.72 5.93
CA PRO A 92 34.24 -7.08 5.82
C PRO A 92 34.56 -7.99 7.01
N PHE A 93 35.53 -7.61 7.85
CA PHE A 93 35.91 -8.34 9.07
C PHE A 93 35.70 -7.50 10.35
N GLY A 94 35.02 -6.36 10.25
CA GLY A 94 34.72 -5.48 11.38
C GLY A 94 33.61 -6.04 12.27
N LYS A 95 33.73 -5.85 13.59
CA LYS A 95 32.64 -6.16 14.52
C LYS A 95 31.42 -5.29 14.16
N SER A 96 30.25 -5.91 14.00
CA SER A 96 29.00 -5.17 13.78
C SER A 96 28.78 -4.20 14.95
N ILE A 97 28.47 -2.95 14.61
CA ILE A 97 28.29 -1.87 15.58
C ILE A 97 26.99 -2.07 16.39
N TYR A 98 26.08 -2.89 15.87
CA TYR A 98 24.76 -3.10 16.43
C TYR A 98 24.52 -4.58 16.72
N ARG A 99 24.17 -4.83 17.99
CA ARG A 99 23.87 -6.12 18.64
C ARG A 99 25.09 -6.90 19.14
N THR A 100 25.50 -6.58 20.36
CA THR A 100 25.96 -7.62 21.29
C THR A 100 24.77 -8.51 21.64
N GLU A 101 24.99 -9.78 22.03
CA GLU A 101 23.93 -10.78 22.32
C GLU A 101 22.86 -10.29 23.31
N GLN A 102 23.11 -9.19 24.03
CA GLN A 102 22.26 -8.57 25.03
C GLN A 102 21.48 -7.33 24.54
N GLY A 103 21.50 -6.99 23.25
CA GLY A 103 20.71 -5.88 22.70
C GLY A 103 21.15 -4.47 23.12
N LYS A 104 22.36 -4.32 23.69
CA LYS A 104 22.90 -3.01 24.08
C LYS A 104 23.77 -2.42 22.95
N LEU A 105 23.53 -1.15 22.63
CA LEU A 105 24.40 -0.32 21.79
C LEU A 105 25.80 -0.27 22.42
N ASN A 106 26.82 -0.65 21.64
CA ASN A 106 28.20 -0.57 22.12
C ASN A 106 28.64 0.90 22.11
N LYS A 107 28.65 1.53 23.30
CA LYS A 107 29.05 2.95 23.47
C LYS A 107 30.51 3.21 23.07
N ASP A 108 31.32 2.17 22.94
CA ASP A 108 32.74 2.28 22.65
C ASP A 108 33.00 2.53 21.15
N ALA A 109 32.06 2.15 20.27
CA ALA A 109 32.17 2.38 18.83
C ALA A 109 32.00 3.86 18.43
N SER A 110 31.24 4.63 19.22
CA SER A 110 31.05 6.08 19.01
C SER A 110 32.31 6.89 19.31
N LYS A 111 33.19 6.39 20.20
CA LYS A 111 34.34 7.17 20.69
C LYS A 111 35.48 7.26 19.67
N ASN A 112 35.63 6.25 18.82
CA ASN A 112 36.70 6.20 17.82
C ASN A 112 36.34 6.92 16.50
N GLN A 113 35.07 7.24 16.26
CA GLN A 113 34.65 7.90 15.02
C GLN A 113 34.98 9.41 14.97
N HIS A 114 35.37 10.00 16.11
CA HIS A 114 35.75 11.40 16.23
C HIS A 114 37.26 11.66 16.13
N VAL A 115 38.09 10.63 16.08
CA VAL A 115 39.56 10.79 16.07
C VAL A 115 40.14 10.85 14.66
N ASP A 116 39.47 10.28 13.65
CA ASP A 116 39.95 10.22 12.26
C ASP A 116 39.43 11.35 11.36
N LYS A 117 39.23 12.56 11.92
CA LYS A 117 39.11 13.80 11.13
C LYS A 117 40.29 14.70 11.42
N LYS A 118 41.42 14.42 10.78
CA LYS A 118 42.48 15.41 10.56
C LYS A 118 43.15 15.19 9.22
#